data_AF-A0A9E3AKJ5-F1
#
_entry.id   AF-A0A9E3AKJ5-F1
#
_cell.length_a   1.000
_cell.length_b   1.000
_cell.length_c   1.000
_cell.angle_alpha   90.00
_cell.angle_beta   90.00
_cell.angle_gamma   90.00
#
_symmetry.space_group_name_H-M   'P 1'
#
loop_
_entity.id
_entity.type
_entity.pdbx_description
1 polymer ?
#
loop_
_entity_poly.entity_id
_entity_poly.type
_entity_poly.pdbx_seq_one_letter_code
_entity_poly.pdbx_strand_id
1 'polypeptide(L)'
;MILTCPECATRYFVDDDRVGPNGRQVRCASCGHRWTATRDEEPLVLEEAPAEVEAPAPAEPEPPPAPHELPAEELPKAFRQREQTRRKERQAAASGMIWAALGGALAVLVAAVILLRQDIAQVWPRAAGAYALAGLPVNLVGLTIEGQHAQPMLKDGHADL
;
A
#
# COMPACT_ATOMS: atom_id res chain seq x y z
N MET A 1 -6.69 8.74 29.85
CA MET A 1 -7.57 7.59 29.51
C MET A 1 -6.89 6.65 28.52
N ILE A 2 -7.35 5.40 28.41
CA ILE A 2 -6.88 4.44 27.39
C ILE A 2 -7.98 4.23 26.34
N LEU A 3 -7.64 4.45 25.07
CA LEU A 3 -8.52 4.15 23.94
C LEU A 3 -8.11 2.84 23.29
N THR A 4 -9.08 1.99 22.98
CA THR A 4 -8.84 0.74 22.22
C THR A 4 -9.47 0.86 20.84
N CYS A 5 -8.68 0.64 19.79
CA CYS A 5 -9.19 0.67 18.43
C CYS A 5 -10.10 -0.54 18.19
N PRO A 6 -11.36 -0.36 17.74
CA PRO A 6 -12.31 -1.47 17.54
C PRO A 6 -11.92 -2.40 16.39
N GLU A 7 -11.09 -1.92 15.45
CA GLU A 7 -10.70 -2.70 14.27
C GLU A 7 -9.42 -3.54 14.50
N CYS A 8 -8.54 -3.10 15.40
CA CYS A 8 -7.23 -3.74 15.56
C CYS A 8 -6.79 -3.97 17.01
N ALA A 9 -7.67 -3.71 17.98
CA ALA A 9 -7.44 -3.86 19.42
C ALA A 9 -6.16 -3.17 19.94
N THR A 10 -5.57 -2.25 19.17
CA THR A 10 -4.42 -1.46 19.63
C THR A 10 -4.90 -0.49 20.70
N ARG A 11 -4.19 -0.47 21.82
CA ARG A 11 -4.44 0.42 22.95
C ARG A 11 -3.55 1.65 22.86
N TYR A 12 -4.11 2.82 23.09
CA TYR A 12 -3.43 4.12 23.09
C TYR A 12 -3.65 4.83 24.41
N PHE A 13 -2.59 5.38 25.00
CA PHE A 13 -2.71 6.30 26.13
C PHE A 13 -2.95 7.71 25.58
N VAL A 14 -3.99 8.37 26.06
CA VAL A 14 -4.40 9.71 25.61
C VAL A 14 -4.75 10.56 26.83
N ASP A 15 -4.29 11.80 26.83
CA ASP A 15 -4.65 12.78 27.88
C ASP A 15 -6.15 13.01 27.89
N ASP A 16 -6.72 13.15 29.08
CA ASP A 16 -8.16 13.27 29.23
C ASP A 16 -8.73 14.53 28.57
N ASP A 17 -7.97 15.63 28.59
CA ASP A 17 -8.35 16.91 27.96
C ASP A 17 -8.45 16.82 26.43
N ARG A 18 -7.87 15.78 25.82
CA ARG A 18 -7.93 15.58 24.36
C ARG A 18 -9.27 15.01 23.92
N VAL A 19 -10.01 14.31 24.78
CA VAL A 19 -11.29 13.67 24.44
C VAL A 19 -12.33 14.16 25.46
N GLY A 20 -13.04 15.22 25.08
CA GLY A 20 -14.07 15.81 25.92
C GLY A 20 -15.36 14.97 25.99
N PRO A 21 -16.32 15.38 26.83
CA PRO A 21 -17.58 14.65 27.06
C PRO A 21 -18.47 14.57 25.82
N ASN A 22 -18.36 15.55 24.90
CA ASN A 22 -19.08 15.54 23.62
C ASN A 22 -18.51 14.54 22.59
N GLY A 23 -17.46 13.80 22.97
CA GLY A 23 -16.71 12.92 22.10
C GLY A 23 -15.81 13.66 21.11
N ARG A 24 -14.80 12.95 20.58
CA ARG A 24 -13.88 13.45 19.56
C ARG A 24 -13.60 12.37 18.52
N GLN A 25 -13.56 12.78 17.25
CA GLN A 25 -13.07 11.89 16.19
C GLN A 25 -11.57 11.65 16.35
N VAL A 26 -11.18 10.39 16.48
CA VAL A 26 -9.79 9.94 16.59
C VAL A 26 -9.45 9.00 15.44
N ARG A 27 -8.16 8.91 15.10
CA ARG A 27 -7.65 8.03 14.05
C ARG A 27 -6.64 7.07 14.65
N CYS A 28 -6.78 5.78 14.34
CA CYS A 28 -5.83 4.74 14.71
C CYS A 28 -4.49 4.97 14.00
N ALA A 29 -3.38 5.06 14.74
CA ALA A 29 -2.05 5.11 14.15
C ALA A 29 -1.64 3.78 13.49
N SER A 30 -2.15 2.65 13.99
CA SER A 30 -1.82 1.31 13.49
C SER A 30 -2.58 0.88 12.23
N CYS A 31 -3.88 1.19 12.11
CA CYS A 31 -4.72 0.74 10.98
C CYS A 31 -5.40 1.87 10.21
N GLY A 32 -5.38 3.11 10.72
CA GLY A 32 -6.02 4.25 10.07
C GLY A 32 -7.53 4.35 10.26
N HIS A 33 -8.18 3.36 10.89
CA HIS A 33 -9.61 3.42 11.26
C HIS A 33 -9.93 4.68 12.06
N ARG A 34 -11.05 5.32 11.75
CA ARG A 34 -11.51 6.54 12.43
C ARG A 34 -12.79 6.23 13.17
N TRP A 35 -12.82 6.55 14.46
CA TRP A 35 -14.01 6.39 15.30
C TRP A 35 -14.15 7.59 16.23
N THR A 36 -15.34 7.76 16.82
CA THR A 36 -15.58 8.77 17.84
C THR A 36 -15.32 8.14 19.20
N ALA A 37 -14.36 8.68 19.94
CA ALA A 37 -14.12 8.31 21.33
C ALA A 37 -14.91 9.27 22.23
N THR A 38 -15.66 8.73 23.19
CA THR A 38 -16.38 9.46 24.24
C THR A 38 -15.79 9.12 25.60
N ARG A 39 -15.90 10.04 26.55
CA ARG A 39 -15.60 9.78 27.96
C ARG A 39 -16.90 9.31 28.61
N ASP A 40 -16.99 8.02 28.93
CA ASP A 40 -18.15 7.49 29.65
C ASP A 40 -18.05 7.91 31.13
N GLU A 41 -18.57 9.09 31.43
CA GLU A 41 -18.93 9.50 32.79
C GLU A 41 -20.35 8.97 33.07
N GLU A 42 -20.49 7.64 33.23
CA GLU A 42 -21.65 7.11 33.95
C GLU A 42 -21.35 7.18 35.44
N PRO A 43 -22.09 7.99 36.23
CA PRO A 43 -21.98 7.91 37.68
C PRO A 43 -22.46 6.53 38.09
N LEU A 44 -21.54 5.70 38.61
CA LEU A 44 -21.91 4.48 39.33
C LEU A 44 -22.75 4.90 40.53
N VAL A 45 -24.07 4.95 40.35
CA VAL A 45 -25.03 5.01 41.45
C VAL A 45 -24.97 3.65 42.11
N LEU A 46 -24.22 3.59 43.21
CA LEU A 46 -24.21 2.45 44.10
C LEU A 46 -25.56 2.45 44.83
N GLU A 47 -26.55 1.72 44.32
CA GLU A 47 -27.72 1.35 45.13
C GLU A 47 -27.24 0.32 46.15
N GLU A 48 -26.94 0.79 47.37
CA GLU A 48 -26.67 -0.06 48.53
C GLU A 48 -27.92 -0.88 48.88
N ALA A 49 -27.99 -2.09 48.36
CA ALA A 49 -28.83 -3.14 48.92
C ALA A 49 -28.14 -3.69 50.19
N PRO A 50 -28.77 -3.68 51.37
CA PRO A 50 -28.14 -4.21 52.57
C PRO A 50 -28.17 -5.74 52.52
N ALA A 51 -26.99 -6.34 52.37
CA ALA A 51 -26.78 -7.77 52.56
C ALA A 51 -26.27 -8.01 53.99
N GLU A 52 -27.16 -8.44 54.88
CA GLU A 52 -26.76 -9.03 56.16
C GLU A 52 -26.43 -10.51 55.91
N VAL A 53 -25.13 -10.81 55.84
CA VAL A 53 -24.61 -12.18 55.86
C VAL A 53 -23.65 -12.26 57.05
N GLU A 54 -24.05 -13.03 58.05
CA GLU A 54 -23.28 -13.37 59.25
C GLU A 54 -21.93 -13.99 58.86
N ALA A 55 -20.84 -13.37 59.33
CA ALA A 55 -19.47 -13.81 59.11
C ALA A 55 -19.04 -14.82 60.18
N PRO A 56 -18.50 -16.01 59.82
CA PRO A 56 -17.73 -16.80 60.76
C PRO A 56 -16.30 -16.25 60.92
N ALA A 57 -15.76 -16.39 62.12
CA ALA A 57 -14.51 -15.80 62.60
C ALA A 57 -13.27 -16.09 61.72
N PRO A 58 -12.28 -15.18 61.65
CA PRO A 58 -11.10 -15.35 60.80
C PRO A 58 -10.15 -16.40 61.38
N ALA A 59 -9.92 -17.48 60.64
CA ALA A 59 -8.72 -18.29 60.79
C ALA A 59 -7.59 -17.57 60.04
N GLU A 60 -6.47 -17.34 60.71
CA GLU A 60 -5.28 -16.68 60.15
C GLU A 60 -4.68 -17.53 59.01
N PRO A 61 -4.66 -17.07 57.76
CA PRO A 61 -4.11 -17.84 56.66
C PRO A 61 -2.58 -17.73 56.64
N GLU A 62 -1.90 -18.87 56.53
CA GLU A 62 -0.47 -18.91 56.19
C GLU A 62 -0.19 -18.07 54.94
N PRO A 63 0.95 -17.34 54.89
CA PRO A 63 1.27 -16.50 53.76
C PRO A 63 1.38 -17.36 52.48
N PRO A 64 0.70 -17.00 51.38
CA PRO A 64 0.81 -17.73 50.14
C PRO A 64 2.27 -17.70 49.65
N PRO A 65 2.77 -18.78 49.03
CA PRO A 65 4.10 -18.78 48.44
C PRO A 65 4.20 -17.64 47.42
N ALA A 66 5.31 -16.90 47.47
CA ALA A 66 5.55 -15.76 46.60
C ALA A 66 5.30 -16.15 45.13
N PRO A 67 4.51 -15.35 44.39
CA PRO A 67 4.20 -15.66 43.00
C PRO A 67 5.50 -15.75 42.21
N HIS A 68 5.75 -16.93 41.65
CA HIS A 68 6.82 -17.11 40.68
C HIS A 68 6.51 -16.20 39.50
N GLU A 69 7.39 -15.24 39.22
CA GLU A 69 7.29 -14.34 38.08
C GLU A 69 7.41 -15.18 36.79
N LEU A 70 6.29 -15.72 36.32
CA LEU A 70 6.18 -16.18 34.96
C LEU A 70 6.39 -14.93 34.07
N PRO A 71 7.25 -14.98 33.04
CA PRO A 71 7.49 -13.86 32.14
C PRO A 71 6.26 -13.62 31.25
N ALA A 72 5.21 -13.09 31.85
CA ALA A 72 3.94 -12.77 31.21
C ALA A 72 4.09 -11.61 30.21
N GLU A 73 5.24 -10.91 30.22
CA GLU A 73 5.50 -9.71 29.43
C GLU A 73 6.07 -10.02 28.01
N GLU A 74 6.67 -11.20 27.81
CA GLU A 74 7.32 -11.59 26.54
C GLU A 74 6.33 -12.15 25.50
N LEU A 75 5.37 -12.98 25.94
CA LEU A 75 4.33 -13.55 25.06
C LEU A 75 3.50 -12.47 24.33
N PRO A 76 2.99 -11.43 25.01
CA PRO A 76 2.15 -10.41 24.38
C PRO A 76 2.86 -9.58 23.29
N LYS A 77 4.19 -9.53 23.29
CA LYS A 77 4.97 -8.76 22.31
C LYS A 77 5.20 -9.55 21.02
N ALA A 78 5.50 -10.85 21.13
CA ALA A 78 5.72 -11.71 19.98
C ALA A 78 4.47 -11.84 19.07
N PHE A 79 3.28 -11.98 19.66
CA PHE A 79 2.03 -12.01 18.89
C PHE A 79 1.73 -10.67 18.20
N ARG A 80 1.91 -9.54 18.91
CA ARG A 80 1.75 -8.19 18.34
C ARG A 80 2.75 -7.92 17.22
N GLN A 81 3.99 -8.37 17.36
CA GLN A 81 5.04 -8.17 16.36
C GLN A 81 4.75 -8.96 15.08
N ARG A 82 4.28 -10.22 15.18
CA ARG A 82 3.86 -11.04 14.03
C ARG A 82 2.65 -10.46 13.32
N GLU A 83 1.71 -9.87 14.05
CA GLU A 83 0.56 -9.23 13.44
C GLU A 83 0.94 -7.92 12.73
N GLN A 84 1.86 -7.14 13.33
CA GLN A 84 2.39 -5.94 12.72
C GLN A 84 3.21 -6.23 11.46
N THR A 85 4.06 -7.25 11.43
CA THR A 85 4.80 -7.64 10.21
C THR A 85 3.85 -8.09 9.11
N ARG A 86 2.88 -8.95 9.42
CA ARG A 86 1.87 -9.42 8.45
C ARG A 86 1.03 -8.27 7.87
N ARG A 87 0.73 -7.23 8.67
CA ARG A 87 0.01 -6.03 8.20
C ARG A 87 0.89 -5.14 7.31
N LYS A 88 2.17 -4.94 7.67
CA LYS A 88 3.13 -4.20 6.84
C LYS A 88 3.39 -4.91 5.51
N GLU A 89 3.48 -6.23 5.52
CA GLU A 89 3.61 -7.05 4.30
C GLU A 89 2.38 -6.91 3.39
N ARG A 90 1.17 -6.89 3.95
CA ARG A 90 -0.06 -6.65 3.17
C ARG A 90 -0.10 -5.24 2.55
N GLN A 91 0.36 -4.23 3.28
CA GLN A 91 0.46 -2.85 2.76
C GLN A 91 1.54 -2.73 1.66
N ALA A 92 2.70 -3.37 1.85
CA ALA A 92 3.76 -3.43 0.85
C ALA A 92 3.30 -4.19 -0.41
N ALA A 93 2.57 -5.30 -0.26
CA ALA A 93 2.01 -6.06 -1.37
C ALA A 93 1.00 -5.25 -2.20
N ALA A 94 0.15 -4.45 -1.56
CA ALA A 94 -0.78 -3.55 -2.26
C ALA A 94 -0.05 -2.49 -3.09
N SER A 95 1.02 -1.89 -2.55
CA SER A 95 1.84 -0.94 -3.31
C SER A 95 2.58 -1.61 -4.48
N GLY A 96 2.98 -2.87 -4.31
CA GLY A 96 3.59 -3.67 -5.36
C GLY A 96 2.65 -3.91 -6.55
N MET A 97 1.35 -4.15 -6.28
CA MET A 97 0.36 -4.30 -7.35
C MET A 97 0.16 -3.03 -8.16
N ILE A 98 0.18 -1.85 -7.52
CA ILE A 98 0.05 -0.56 -8.22
C ILE A 98 1.25 -0.33 -9.15
N TRP A 99 2.48 -0.52 -8.65
CA TRP A 99 3.68 -0.37 -9.47
C TRP A 99 3.79 -1.43 -10.57
N ALA A 100 3.37 -2.68 -10.30
CA ALA A 100 3.33 -3.73 -11.31
C ALA A 100 2.31 -3.41 -12.42
N ALA A 101 1.12 -2.92 -12.06
CA ALA A 101 0.12 -2.50 -13.04
C ALA A 101 0.61 -1.30 -13.86
N LEU A 102 1.19 -0.30 -13.21
CA LEU A 102 1.73 0.90 -13.88
C LEU A 102 2.89 0.54 -14.81
N GLY A 103 3.85 -0.25 -14.33
CA GLY A 103 4.98 -0.73 -15.12
C GLY A 103 4.55 -1.64 -16.26
N GLY A 104 3.58 -2.52 -16.03
CA GLY A 104 2.97 -3.36 -17.06
C GLY A 104 2.27 -2.53 -18.13
N ALA A 105 1.46 -1.55 -17.75
CA ALA A 105 0.80 -0.64 -18.69
C ALA A 105 1.80 0.16 -19.53
N LEU A 106 2.87 0.67 -18.90
CA LEU A 106 3.94 1.37 -19.62
C LEU A 106 4.66 0.44 -20.59
N ALA A 107 4.98 -0.79 -20.19
CA ALA A 107 5.61 -1.78 -21.06
C ALA A 107 4.73 -2.15 -22.25
N VAL A 108 3.42 -2.32 -22.04
CA VAL A 108 2.44 -2.55 -23.13
C VAL A 108 2.38 -1.36 -24.08
N LEU A 109 2.37 -0.13 -23.56
CA LEU A 109 2.38 1.09 -24.37
C LEU A 109 3.65 1.18 -25.22
N VAL A 110 4.82 0.96 -24.63
CA VAL A 110 6.11 0.95 -25.35
C VAL A 110 6.13 -0.15 -26.41
N ALA A 111 5.65 -1.35 -26.09
CA ALA A 111 5.54 -2.44 -27.07
C ALA A 111 4.60 -2.06 -28.23
N ALA A 112 3.47 -1.43 -27.95
CA ALA A 112 2.55 -0.95 -28.98
C ALA A 112 3.24 0.09 -29.89
N VAL A 113 3.99 1.05 -29.35
CA VAL A 113 4.73 2.05 -30.12
C VAL A 113 5.78 1.41 -31.05
N ILE A 114 6.42 0.32 -30.62
CA ILE A 114 7.44 -0.39 -31.40
C ILE A 114 6.80 -1.31 -32.47
N LEU A 115 5.74 -2.03 -32.11
CA LEU A 115 5.07 -3.00 -32.98
C LEU A 115 4.19 -2.29 -34.03
N LEU A 116 3.43 -1.26 -33.64
CA LEU A 116 2.57 -0.45 -34.51
C LEU A 116 3.32 0.76 -35.11
N ARG A 117 4.65 0.67 -35.21
CA ARG A 117 5.51 1.78 -35.67
C ARG A 117 5.13 2.31 -37.06
N GLN A 118 4.62 1.45 -37.95
CA GLN A 118 4.24 1.83 -39.32
C GLN A 118 2.97 2.69 -39.34
N ASP A 119 1.93 2.32 -38.58
CA ASP A 119 0.69 3.09 -38.48
C ASP A 119 0.93 4.45 -37.82
N ILE A 120 1.76 4.48 -36.77
CA ILE A 120 2.13 5.72 -36.08
C ILE A 120 2.88 6.66 -37.02
N ALA A 121 3.83 6.13 -37.79
CA ALA A 121 4.61 6.94 -38.72
C ALA A 121 3.75 7.49 -39.87
N GLN A 122 2.71 6.76 -40.32
CA GLN A 122 1.78 7.24 -41.35
C GLN A 122 0.91 8.41 -40.87
N VAL A 123 0.42 8.34 -39.63
CA VAL A 123 -0.39 9.42 -39.02
C VAL A 123 0.49 10.62 -38.62
N TRP A 124 1.72 10.36 -38.16
CA TRP A 124 2.68 11.40 -37.77
C TRP A 124 4.05 11.21 -38.42
N PRO A 125 4.26 11.73 -39.65
CA PRO A 125 5.47 11.49 -40.44
C PRO A 125 6.77 11.97 -39.77
N ARG A 126 6.70 13.00 -38.91
CA ARG A 126 7.86 13.51 -38.17
C ARG A 126 8.45 12.49 -37.19
N ALA A 127 7.67 11.51 -36.74
CA ALA A 127 8.16 10.46 -35.83
C ALA A 127 9.18 9.52 -36.50
N ALA A 128 9.23 9.45 -37.84
CA ALA A 128 10.13 8.54 -38.55
C ALA A 128 11.61 8.77 -38.24
N GLY A 129 12.02 10.02 -38.04
CA GLY A 129 13.39 10.34 -37.62
C GLY A 129 13.71 9.81 -36.21
N ALA A 130 12.75 9.85 -35.29
CA ALA A 130 12.91 9.33 -33.93
C ALA A 130 13.05 7.80 -33.92
N TYR A 131 12.24 7.09 -34.72
CA TYR A 131 12.39 5.63 -34.89
C TYR A 131 13.70 5.24 -35.59
N ALA A 132 14.16 6.05 -36.57
CA ALA A 132 15.44 5.83 -37.25
C ALA A 132 16.64 5.97 -36.29
N LEU A 133 16.62 6.95 -35.37
CA LEU A 133 17.63 7.09 -34.32
C LEU A 133 17.65 5.90 -33.36
N ALA A 134 16.47 5.29 -33.12
CA ALA A 134 16.35 4.07 -32.33
C ALA A 134 16.75 2.79 -33.11
N GLY A 135 17.24 2.90 -34.35
CA GLY A 135 17.62 1.74 -35.18
C GLY A 135 16.45 0.94 -35.74
N LEU A 136 15.23 1.50 -35.69
CA LEU A 136 13.99 0.88 -36.16
C LEU A 136 13.45 1.68 -37.35
N PRO A 137 14.08 1.63 -38.54
CA PRO A 137 13.64 2.43 -39.68
C PRO A 137 12.20 2.07 -40.08
N VAL A 138 11.41 3.10 -40.38
CA VAL A 138 10.02 2.97 -40.83
C VAL A 138 9.90 3.42 -42.28
N ASN A 139 9.25 2.60 -43.11
CA ASN A 139 9.06 2.87 -44.53
C ASN A 139 7.73 3.62 -44.74
N LEU A 140 7.82 4.95 -44.87
CA LEU A 140 6.66 5.81 -45.10
C LEU A 140 6.19 5.81 -46.57
N VAL A 141 7.09 5.53 -47.50
CA VAL A 141 6.87 5.68 -48.94
C VAL A 141 6.40 4.35 -49.56
N GLY A 142 6.44 3.25 -48.80
CA GLY A 142 6.07 1.91 -49.27
C GLY A 142 7.08 1.31 -50.25
N LEU A 143 8.26 1.90 -50.38
CA LEU A 143 9.31 1.44 -51.29
C LEU A 143 10.51 0.95 -50.50
N THR A 144 10.72 -0.36 -50.46
CA THR A 144 11.95 -0.94 -49.90
C THR A 144 12.95 -1.02 -51.03
N ILE A 145 13.94 -0.12 -51.02
CA ILE A 145 14.96 -0.10 -52.07
C ILE A 145 16.02 -1.13 -51.72
N GLU A 146 15.95 -2.28 -52.37
CA GLU A 146 16.87 -3.41 -52.19
C GLU A 146 17.50 -3.76 -53.55
N GLY A 147 18.82 -3.96 -53.59
CA GLY A 147 19.51 -4.35 -54.83
C GLY A 147 19.62 -3.26 -55.91
N GLN A 148 19.88 -2.00 -55.56
CA GLN A 148 20.16 -0.97 -56.57
C GLN A 148 21.47 -1.23 -57.31
N HIS A 149 21.36 -1.59 -58.59
CA HIS A 149 22.46 -1.54 -59.55
C HIS A 149 22.21 -0.38 -60.51
N ALA A 150 23.09 0.62 -60.49
CA ALA A 150 23.08 1.68 -61.48
C ALA A 150 23.55 1.11 -62.82
N GLN A 151 22.67 1.08 -63.82
CA GLN A 151 23.07 0.85 -65.20
C GLN A 151 23.25 2.20 -65.88
N PRO A 152 24.40 2.47 -66.50
CA PRO A 152 24.58 3.70 -67.27
C PRO A 152 23.61 3.70 -68.44
N MET A 153 22.70 4.67 -68.45
CA MET A 153 21.78 4.88 -69.57
C MET A 153 22.50 5.75 -70.61
N LEU A 154 22.71 5.20 -71.81
CA LEU A 154 23.17 5.99 -72.94
C LEU A 154 22.00 6.81 -73.47
N LYS A 155 22.14 8.13 -73.51
CA LYS A 155 21.21 9.03 -74.20
C LYS A 155 21.93 9.58 -75.42
N ASP A 156 21.38 9.35 -76.60
CA ASP A 156 21.94 9.77 -77.88
C ASP A 156 23.41 9.32 -78.11
N GLY A 157 23.79 8.13 -77.62
CA GLY A 157 25.13 7.57 -77.82
C GLY A 157 26.19 8.04 -76.82
N HIS A 158 25.83 8.88 -75.85
CA HIS A 158 26.73 9.37 -74.81
C HIS A 158 26.27 8.91 -73.43
N ALA A 159 27.23 8.56 -72.57
CA ALA A 159 26.94 8.31 -71.16
C ALA A 159 26.54 9.63 -70.51
N ASP A 160 25.28 9.71 -70.06
CA ASP A 160 24.79 10.81 -69.24
C ASP A 160 25.44 10.64 -67.85
N LEU A 161 26.36 11.53 -67.51
CA LEU A 161 27.12 11.57 -66.25
C LEU A 161 26.43 12.44 -65.21
#